data_AF-A0A8R7PZ47-F1
#
_entry.id   AF-A0A8R7PZ47-F1
#
_cell.length_a   1.000
_cell.length_b   1.000
_cell.length_c   1.000
_cell.angle_alpha   90.00
_cell.angle_beta   90.00
_cell.angle_gamma   90.00
#
_symmetry.space_group_name_H-M   'P 1'
#
loop_
_entity.id
_entity.type
_entity.pdbx_description
1 polymer ?
#
loop_
_entity_poly.entity_id
_entity_poly.type
_entity_poly.pdbx_seq_one_letter_code
_entity_poly.pdbx_strand_id
1 'polypeptide(L)'
;MLSKYCVFSGRCYLTEAQKAKVLALVKKIRPEILVLVVEMKKSNVKQSGTLVICKDYARKHMPCEGTNIILQLPRKDKGWKCRFHIRPSGTSDAGRRNLSLGNFVRDNHVREGEICLFEPMTNAKEKRFTMTVHLVHKAGIYHSPGERTDIGSNHGRTSTKMASAMDEPPTDGMPA
;
A
#
# COMPACT_ATOMS: atom_id res chain seq x y z
N MET A 1 6.05 20.68 -15.68
CA MET A 1 4.89 21.12 -14.87
C MET A 1 4.69 20.32 -13.57
N LEU A 2 5.02 19.03 -13.46
CA LEU A 2 4.94 18.28 -12.18
C LEU A 2 6.12 18.50 -11.22
N SER A 3 7.32 18.72 -11.76
CA SER A 3 8.57 18.80 -10.99
C SER A 3 8.64 19.94 -9.96
N LYS A 4 7.75 20.93 -10.05
CA LYS A 4 7.68 22.04 -9.08
C LYS A 4 6.97 21.66 -7.78
N TYR A 5 6.14 20.62 -7.80
CA TYR A 5 5.26 20.25 -6.68
C TYR A 5 5.46 18.80 -6.22
N CYS A 6 6.16 17.99 -7.02
CA CYS A 6 6.36 16.57 -6.77
C CYS A 6 7.82 16.16 -6.84
N VAL A 7 8.19 15.20 -5.99
CA VAL A 7 9.41 14.43 -6.10
C VAL A 7 9.04 12.97 -6.31
N PHE A 8 9.63 12.34 -7.32
CA PHE A 8 9.36 10.94 -7.63
C PHE A 8 10.37 10.03 -6.95
N SER A 9 9.92 8.90 -6.40
CA SER A 9 10.83 7.84 -5.95
C SER A 9 11.63 7.27 -7.12
N GLY A 10 12.84 6.78 -6.88
CA GLY A 10 13.69 6.21 -7.93
C GLY A 10 13.00 5.05 -8.69
N ARG A 11 13.10 5.08 -10.03
CA ARG A 11 12.39 4.18 -10.97
C ARG A 11 10.88 4.15 -10.68
N CYS A 12 10.22 5.27 -10.92
CA CYS A 12 8.77 5.45 -10.85
C CYS A 12 8.26 5.69 -12.27
N TYR A 13 7.50 4.75 -12.81
CA TYR A 13 6.99 4.81 -14.17
C TYR A 13 5.48 5.00 -14.13
N LEU A 14 5.05 6.18 -14.56
CA LEU A 14 3.63 6.52 -14.62
C LEU A 14 3.12 6.32 -16.05
N THR A 15 2.00 5.63 -16.19
CA THR A 15 1.18 5.68 -17.41
C THR A 15 0.61 7.09 -17.62
N GLU A 16 0.23 7.45 -18.84
CA GLU A 16 -0.36 8.78 -19.12
C GLU A 16 -1.64 9.03 -18.29
N ALA A 17 -2.47 8.00 -18.10
CA ALA A 17 -3.64 8.08 -17.23
C ALA A 17 -3.27 8.35 -15.76
N GLN A 18 -2.22 7.70 -15.24
CA GLN A 18 -1.73 7.97 -13.89
C GLN A 18 -1.14 9.38 -13.78
N LYS A 19 -0.37 9.83 -14.78
CA LYS A 19 0.17 11.21 -14.81
C LYS A 19 -0.96 12.25 -14.75
N ALA A 20 -2.02 12.07 -15.52
CA ALA A 20 -3.18 12.95 -15.51
C ALA A 20 -3.86 13.00 -14.12
N LYS A 21 -4.05 11.85 -13.47
CA LYS A 21 -4.60 11.77 -12.11
C LYS A 21 -3.70 12.42 -11.06
N VAL A 22 -2.39 12.18 -11.11
CA VAL A 22 -1.40 12.82 -10.23
C VAL A 22 -1.44 14.35 -10.42
N LEU A 23 -1.47 14.83 -11.67
CA LEU A 23 -1.60 16.24 -12.00
C LEU A 23 -2.87 16.86 -11.40
N ALA A 24 -4.01 16.20 -11.57
CA ALA A 24 -5.28 16.68 -11.04
C ALA A 24 -5.26 16.75 -9.50
N LEU A 25 -4.72 15.72 -8.83
CA LEU A 25 -4.59 15.70 -7.38
C LEU A 25 -3.68 16.82 -6.88
N VAL A 26 -2.50 16.99 -7.46
CA VAL A 26 -1.54 18.01 -7.03
C VAL A 26 -2.09 19.41 -7.23
N LYS A 27 -2.81 19.67 -8.34
CA LYS A 27 -3.51 20.94 -8.55
C LYS A 27 -4.60 21.20 -7.52
N LYS A 28 -5.31 20.16 -7.08
CA LYS A 28 -6.36 20.26 -6.06
C LYS A 28 -5.78 20.50 -4.66
N ILE A 29 -4.72 19.77 -4.32
CA ILE A 29 -4.06 19.84 -3.02
C ILE A 29 -3.35 21.19 -2.84
N ARG A 30 -2.68 21.69 -3.89
CA ARG A 30 -1.82 22.88 -3.85
C ARG A 30 -0.80 22.80 -2.70
N PRO A 31 0.06 21.77 -2.71
CA PRO A 31 0.83 21.42 -1.54
C PRO A 31 1.88 22.49 -1.22
N GLU A 32 1.99 22.83 0.06
CA GLU A 32 3.04 23.74 0.56
C GLU A 32 4.41 23.06 0.56
N ILE A 33 4.42 21.75 0.85
CA ILE A 33 5.60 20.90 0.87
C ILE A 33 5.55 19.96 -0.34
N LEU A 34 6.69 19.73 -0.99
CA LEU A 34 6.76 18.81 -2.12
C LEU A 34 6.17 17.43 -1.78
N VAL A 35 5.28 16.94 -2.64
CA VAL A 35 4.63 15.64 -2.48
C VAL A 35 5.56 14.54 -3.00
N LEU A 36 5.77 13.49 -2.20
CA LEU A 36 6.53 12.32 -2.64
C LEU A 36 5.62 11.37 -3.41
N VAL A 37 5.91 11.15 -4.69
CA VAL A 37 5.15 10.26 -5.58
C VAL A 37 5.90 8.94 -5.75
N VAL A 38 5.22 7.85 -5.41
CA VAL A 38 5.79 6.51 -5.35
C VAL A 38 4.96 5.54 -6.18
N GLU A 39 5.62 4.82 -7.08
CA GLU A 39 5.05 3.59 -7.64
C GLU A 39 5.32 2.43 -6.67
N MET A 40 4.25 1.79 -6.20
CA MET A 40 4.35 0.70 -5.24
C MET A 40 4.90 -0.55 -5.90
N LYS A 41 6.07 -1.02 -5.46
CA LYS A 41 6.72 -2.23 -5.99
C LYS A 41 6.35 -3.45 -5.18
N LYS A 42 6.56 -4.64 -5.75
CA LYS A 42 6.40 -5.93 -5.06
C LYS A 42 7.03 -5.95 -3.66
N SER A 43 8.21 -5.36 -3.51
CA SER A 43 8.92 -5.29 -2.22
C SER A 43 8.19 -4.43 -1.18
N ASN A 44 7.49 -3.38 -1.63
CA ASN A 44 6.71 -2.50 -0.77
C ASN A 44 5.36 -3.12 -0.36
N VAL A 45 4.81 -4.03 -1.17
CA VAL A 45 3.47 -4.59 -0.92
C VAL A 45 3.46 -6.02 -0.37
N LYS A 46 4.43 -6.86 -0.72
CA LYS A 46 4.42 -8.30 -0.40
C LYS A 46 5.61 -8.80 0.44
N GLN A 47 6.71 -8.03 0.50
CA GLN A 47 7.92 -8.46 1.20
C GLN A 47 8.13 -7.65 2.48
N SER A 48 8.98 -6.63 2.44
CA SER A 48 9.43 -5.89 3.62
C SER A 48 8.46 -4.77 4.03
N GLY A 49 7.45 -4.46 3.21
CA GLY A 49 6.53 -3.36 3.48
C GLY A 49 7.24 -2.00 3.56
N THR A 50 8.48 -1.89 3.05
CA THR A 50 9.38 -0.79 3.36
C THR A 50 9.63 0.06 2.12
N LEU A 51 9.43 1.36 2.27
CA LEU A 51 9.69 2.38 1.26
C LEU A 51 11.03 3.06 1.52
N VAL A 52 11.91 3.09 0.52
CA VAL A 52 13.16 3.86 0.60
C VAL A 52 12.87 5.29 0.18
N ILE A 53 13.16 6.24 1.05
CA ILE A 53 12.94 7.67 0.80
C ILE A 53 14.25 8.28 0.29
N CYS A 54 14.17 9.08 -0.77
CA CYS A 54 15.34 9.79 -1.30
C CYS A 54 15.95 10.69 -0.23
N LYS A 55 17.28 10.65 -0.09
CA LYS A 55 18.02 11.32 0.99
C LYS A 55 17.76 12.83 1.01
N ASP A 56 17.76 13.47 -0.16
CA ASP A 56 17.57 14.93 -0.26
C ASP A 56 16.15 15.37 0.09
N TYR A 57 15.16 14.56 -0.30
CA TYR A 57 13.77 14.80 0.08
C TYR A 57 13.60 14.64 1.60
N ALA A 58 14.10 13.53 2.15
CA ALA A 58 13.97 13.23 3.56
C ALA A 58 14.63 14.30 4.45
N ARG A 59 15.81 14.81 4.07
CA ARG A 59 16.50 15.85 4.84
C ARG A 59 15.68 17.15 4.94
N LYS A 60 14.88 17.48 3.92
CA LYS A 60 14.12 18.74 3.86
C LYS A 60 12.73 18.62 4.45
N HIS A 61 12.10 17.46 4.33
CA HIS A 61 10.65 17.32 4.52
C HIS A 61 10.25 16.17 5.44
N MET A 62 11.20 15.38 5.96
CA MET A 62 10.93 14.28 6.90
C MET A 62 11.59 14.56 8.26
N PRO A 63 11.20 13.83 9.32
CA PRO A 63 11.87 13.93 10.62
C PRO A 63 13.39 13.73 10.53
N CYS A 64 14.13 14.47 11.35
CA CYS A 64 15.59 14.39 11.40
C CYS A 64 16.10 13.11 12.08
N GLU A 65 15.27 12.49 12.93
CA GLU A 65 15.54 11.27 13.69
C GLU A 65 14.55 10.14 13.37
N GLY A 66 14.88 8.92 13.79
CA GLY A 66 13.98 7.78 13.65
C GLY A 66 12.77 7.93 14.56
N THR A 67 11.56 7.85 14.01
CA THR A 67 10.33 8.07 14.78
C THR A 67 9.14 7.34 14.15
N ASN A 68 7.94 7.52 14.72
CA ASN A 68 6.71 7.03 14.11
C ASN A 68 6.05 8.16 13.31
N ILE A 69 5.74 7.87 12.04
CA ILE A 69 4.95 8.70 11.16
C ILE A 69 3.52 8.15 11.14
N ILE A 70 2.52 9.03 11.20
CA ILE A 70 1.13 8.63 11.02
C ILE A 70 0.76 8.83 9.55
N LEU A 71 0.36 7.76 8.86
CA LEU A 71 -0.25 7.85 7.54
C LEU A 71 -1.77 7.92 7.68
N GLN A 72 -2.42 8.77 6.90
CA GLN A 72 -3.88 8.92 6.85
C GLN A 72 -4.38 8.94 5.40
N LEU A 73 -5.65 8.60 5.19
CA LEU A 73 -6.31 8.78 3.89
C LEU A 73 -7.33 9.92 4.00
N PRO A 74 -7.51 10.78 2.98
CA PRO A 74 -8.40 11.95 3.04
C PRO A 74 -9.87 11.70 3.42
N ARG A 75 -10.32 10.45 3.39
CA ARG A 75 -11.72 10.04 3.62
C ARG A 75 -11.87 8.97 4.71
N LYS A 76 -10.82 8.74 5.50
CA LYS A 76 -10.86 7.76 6.59
C LYS A 76 -10.37 8.39 7.88
N ASP A 77 -11.18 8.27 8.91
CA ASP A 77 -10.80 8.62 10.28
C ASP A 77 -10.01 7.46 10.92
N LYS A 78 -8.88 7.12 10.29
CA LYS A 78 -7.94 6.13 10.79
C LYS A 78 -6.53 6.55 10.42
N GLY A 79 -5.67 6.60 11.43
CA GLY A 79 -4.23 6.76 11.27
C GLY A 79 -3.51 5.42 11.36
N TRP A 80 -2.60 5.16 10.43
CA TRP A 80 -1.68 4.03 10.50
C TRP A 80 -0.33 4.49 11.03
N LYS A 81 0.10 3.89 12.13
CA LYS A 81 1.43 4.14 12.71
C LYS A 81 2.48 3.38 11.91
N CYS A 82 3.33 4.12 11.21
CA CYS A 82 4.40 3.62 10.37
C CYS A 82 5.77 4.00 10.97
N ARG A 83 6.74 3.10 10.93
CA ARG A 83 8.06 3.35 11.52
C ARG A 83 8.98 3.98 10.48
N PHE A 84 9.45 5.20 10.75
CA PHE A 84 10.50 5.85 9.99
C PHE A 84 11.85 5.57 10.64
N HIS A 85 12.74 4.93 9.89
CA HIS A 85 14.05 4.52 10.36
C HIS A 85 15.16 5.19 9.57
N ILE A 86 16.17 5.63 10.32
CA ILE A 86 17.40 6.20 9.80
C ILE A 86 18.51 5.21 10.11
N ARG A 87 19.17 4.70 9.08
CA ARG A 87 20.23 3.72 9.27
C ARG A 87 21.41 4.36 10.03
N PRO A 88 21.92 3.75 11.11
CA PRO A 88 23.02 4.29 11.90
C PRO A 88 24.31 4.50 11.09
N SER A 89 25.16 5.39 11.60
CA SER A 89 26.56 5.51 11.17
C SER A 89 27.31 4.17 11.33
N GLY A 90 28.35 3.95 10.52
CA GLY A 90 29.16 2.73 10.57
C GLY A 90 28.57 1.51 9.87
N THR A 91 27.44 1.65 9.16
CA THR A 91 26.87 0.61 8.29
C THR A 91 27.12 0.93 6.81
N SER A 92 27.10 -0.08 5.94
CA SER A 92 27.31 0.07 4.49
C SER A 92 26.39 1.11 3.81
N ASP A 93 25.22 1.38 4.42
CA ASP A 93 24.20 2.30 3.88
C ASP A 93 23.85 3.36 4.94
N ALA A 94 24.84 3.85 5.68
CA ALA A 94 24.63 4.83 6.73
C ALA A 94 23.80 6.03 6.24
N GLY A 95 22.82 6.43 7.03
CA GLY A 95 21.90 7.51 6.68
C GLY A 95 20.83 7.14 5.65
N ARG A 96 20.69 5.88 5.23
CA ARG A 96 19.53 5.44 4.45
C ARG A 96 18.24 5.68 5.25
N ARG A 97 17.23 6.25 4.58
CA ARG A 97 15.94 6.62 5.17
C ARG A 97 14.86 5.68 4.67
N ASN A 98 14.26 4.91 5.58
CA ASN A 98 13.28 3.89 5.27
C ASN A 98 11.99 4.15 6.03
N LEU A 99 10.84 4.00 5.37
CA LEU A 99 9.53 4.05 5.98
C LEU A 99 8.89 2.66 5.90
N SER A 100 8.73 1.99 7.04
CA SER A 100 7.99 0.74 7.13
C SER A 100 6.49 1.05 7.21
N LEU A 101 5.77 0.69 6.14
CA LEU A 101 4.34 1.00 5.96
C LEU A 101 3.45 0.15 6.88
N GLY A 102 3.94 -0.99 7.38
CA GLY A 102 3.21 -1.85 8.32
C GLY A 102 1.84 -2.26 7.78
N ASN A 103 0.80 -2.12 8.61
CA ASN A 103 -0.57 -2.50 8.24
C ASN A 103 -1.21 -1.60 7.20
N PHE A 104 -0.64 -0.42 6.90
CA PHE A 104 -1.22 0.53 5.92
C PHE A 104 -1.49 -0.13 4.56
N VAL A 105 -0.54 -0.93 4.06
CA VAL A 105 -0.66 -1.59 2.76
C VAL A 105 -1.80 -2.61 2.76
N ARG A 106 -1.83 -3.47 3.78
CA ARG A 106 -2.81 -4.55 3.88
C ARG A 106 -4.23 -4.01 4.09
N ASP A 107 -4.40 -3.09 5.04
CA ASP A 107 -5.69 -2.52 5.41
C ASP A 107 -6.33 -1.68 4.29
N ASN A 108 -5.52 -1.21 3.33
CA ASN A 108 -5.99 -0.41 2.20
C ASN A 108 -5.86 -1.15 0.85
N HIS A 109 -5.53 -2.44 0.88
CA HIS A 109 -5.39 -3.29 -0.31
C HIS A 109 -4.50 -2.69 -1.41
N VAL A 110 -3.41 -2.03 -1.01
CA VAL A 110 -2.49 -1.37 -1.95
C VAL A 110 -1.76 -2.43 -2.78
N ARG A 111 -1.81 -2.29 -4.10
CA ARG A 111 -1.28 -3.26 -5.07
C ARG A 111 -0.03 -2.77 -5.78
N GLU A 112 0.69 -3.72 -6.35
CA GLU A 112 1.88 -3.45 -7.16
C GLU A 112 1.53 -2.63 -8.42
N GLY A 113 2.30 -1.56 -8.63
CA GLY A 113 2.15 -0.57 -9.69
C GLY A 113 1.04 0.46 -9.47
N GLU A 114 0.36 0.43 -8.32
CA GLU A 114 -0.44 1.57 -7.88
C GLU A 114 0.48 2.72 -7.45
N ILE A 115 -0.03 3.94 -7.57
CA ILE A 115 0.73 5.14 -7.24
C ILE A 115 0.23 5.70 -5.92
N CYS A 116 1.15 5.93 -4.99
CA CYS A 116 0.91 6.58 -3.72
C CYS A 116 1.56 7.96 -3.73
N LEU A 117 0.78 8.99 -3.43
CA LEU A 117 1.28 10.34 -3.20
C LEU A 117 1.30 10.57 -1.69
N PHE A 118 2.48 10.80 -1.12
CA PHE A 118 2.65 11.12 0.28
C PHE A 118 2.82 12.63 0.42
N GLU A 119 1.80 13.26 0.98
CA GLU A 119 1.73 14.69 1.28
C GLU A 119 2.10 14.90 2.75
N PRO A 120 3.28 15.49 3.06
CA PRO A 120 3.62 15.86 4.43
C PRO A 120 2.69 16.96 4.93
N MET A 121 2.19 16.82 6.16
CA MET A 121 1.33 17.82 6.77
C MET A 121 2.16 18.78 7.62
N THR A 122 2.06 20.09 7.36
CA THR A 122 2.63 21.13 8.22
C THR A 122 1.64 21.43 9.35
N ASN A 123 1.75 20.75 10.48
CA ASN A 123 0.93 21.08 11.66
C ASN A 123 1.82 21.51 12.81
N ALA A 124 1.99 22.83 12.99
CA ALA A 124 2.75 23.41 14.10
C ALA A 124 2.17 23.03 15.48
N LYS A 125 0.90 22.61 15.55
CA LYS A 125 0.24 22.16 16.78
C LYS A 125 0.36 20.64 17.03
N GLU A 126 0.68 19.83 16.01
CA GLU A 126 0.82 18.39 16.20
C GLU A 126 2.24 18.04 16.67
N LYS A 127 2.32 17.35 17.81
CA LYS A 127 3.59 16.75 18.28
C LYS A 127 4.05 15.57 17.42
N ARG A 128 3.24 15.14 16.45
CA ARG A 128 3.48 13.92 15.65
C ARG A 128 3.59 14.31 14.18
N PHE A 129 4.51 13.66 13.47
CA PHE A 129 4.66 13.84 12.05
C PHE A 129 3.60 13.00 11.31
N THR A 130 2.75 13.68 10.54
CA THR A 130 1.62 13.06 9.82
C THR A 130 1.79 13.27 8.31
N MET A 131 1.37 12.28 7.52
CA MET A 131 1.27 12.42 6.07
C MET A 131 -0.10 11.96 5.58
N THR A 132 -0.70 12.76 4.71
CA THR A 132 -1.87 12.34 3.95
C THR A 132 -1.42 11.54 2.74
N VAL A 133 -1.98 10.36 2.53
CA VAL A 133 -1.67 9.50 1.38
C VAL A 133 -2.84 9.54 0.39
N HIS A 134 -2.54 9.83 -0.87
CA HIS A 134 -3.52 9.76 -1.95
C HIS A 134 -3.18 8.57 -2.85
N LEU A 135 -4.14 7.66 -3.02
CA LEU A 135 -3.99 6.47 -3.85
C LEU A 135 -4.50 6.72 -5.26
N VAL A 136 -3.69 6.37 -6.26
CA VAL A 136 -4.04 6.41 -7.67
C VAL A 136 -3.93 4.99 -8.23
N HIS A 137 -5.09 4.37 -8.42
CA HIS A 137 -5.23 3.02 -8.94
C HIS A 137 -4.87 2.94 -10.44
N LYS A 138 -4.33 1.79 -10.86
CA LYS A 138 -4.21 1.41 -12.28
C LYS A 138 -5.61 1.35 -12.91
N ALA A 139 -5.70 1.65 -14.21
CA ALA A 139 -6.95 1.48 -14.94
C ALA A 139 -7.19 -0.02 -15.18
N GLY A 140 -8.36 -0.52 -14.73
CA GLY A 140 -8.78 -1.94 -14.72
C GLY A 140 -8.34 -2.64 -13.43
N ILE A 141 -9.19 -3.12 -12.52
CA ILE A 141 -10.63 -3.46 -12.52
C ILE A 141 -11.33 -2.50 -11.55
N TYR A 142 -12.44 -1.89 -11.98
CA TYR A 142 -13.33 -1.18 -11.06
C TYR A 142 -13.87 -2.19 -10.03
N HIS A 143 -13.45 -2.06 -8.79
CA HIS A 143 -14.42 -2.18 -7.71
C HIS A 143 -14.82 -0.74 -7.40
N SER A 144 -16.05 -0.39 -7.79
CA SER A 144 -16.67 0.86 -7.39
C SER A 144 -16.49 1.06 -5.87
N PRO A 145 -16.24 2.29 -5.40
CA PRO A 145 -16.25 2.58 -3.97
C PRO A 145 -17.69 2.56 -3.47
N GLY A 146 -18.23 1.35 -3.24
CA GLY A 146 -19.59 1.19 -2.73
C GLY A 146 -20.19 -0.17 -3.05
N GLU A 147 -19.73 -1.23 -2.38
CA GLU A 147 -20.60 -2.31 -1.89
C GLU A 147 -19.78 -3.22 -0.96
N ARG A 148 -20.19 -3.25 0.31
CA ARG A 148 -19.74 -4.26 1.27
C ARG A 148 -20.61 -5.49 1.01
N THR A 149 -20.01 -6.57 0.53
CA THR A 149 -20.54 -7.90 0.79
C THR A 149 -19.50 -8.65 1.60
N ASP A 150 -19.71 -8.63 2.91
CA ASP A 150 -19.07 -9.51 3.86
C ASP A 150 -19.50 -10.95 3.50
N ILE A 151 -18.67 -11.67 2.74
CA ILE A 151 -18.78 -13.13 2.65
C ILE A 151 -17.47 -13.70 3.18
N GLY A 152 -17.53 -14.12 4.45
CA GLY A 152 -16.48 -14.87 5.11
C GLY A 152 -16.22 -16.17 4.37
N SER A 153 -15.02 -16.30 3.80
CA SER A 153 -14.52 -17.60 3.33
C SER A 153 -13.91 -18.32 4.52
N ASN A 154 -14.72 -19.18 5.16
CA ASN A 154 -14.27 -20.06 6.21
C ASN A 154 -13.28 -21.09 5.63
N HIS A 155 -12.16 -21.22 6.33
CA HIS A 155 -11.22 -22.32 6.18
C HIS A 155 -11.91 -23.66 6.44
N GLY A 156 -11.68 -24.63 5.56
CA GLY A 156 -12.13 -26.00 5.73
C GLY A 156 -11.26 -26.96 4.94
N ARG A 157 -9.98 -27.06 5.33
CA ARG A 157 -9.08 -28.10 4.86
C ARG A 157 -9.50 -29.42 5.51
N THR A 158 -10.38 -30.17 4.87
CA THR A 158 -10.66 -31.56 5.25
C THR A 158 -9.99 -32.50 4.25
N SER A 159 -8.92 -33.12 4.72
CA SER A 159 -8.33 -34.32 4.14
C SER A 159 -9.32 -35.47 4.35
N THR A 160 -9.87 -36.04 3.28
CA THR A 160 -10.70 -37.25 3.40
C THR A 160 -9.99 -38.42 2.74
N LYS A 161 -9.50 -39.27 3.64
CA LYS A 161 -8.99 -40.64 3.48
C LYS A 161 -9.95 -41.48 2.64
N MET A 162 -9.47 -42.05 1.53
CA MET A 162 -10.17 -43.10 0.80
C MET A 162 -10.15 -44.38 1.64
N ALA A 163 -11.33 -44.86 2.04
CA ALA A 163 -11.52 -46.19 2.61
C ALA A 163 -12.50 -46.95 1.71
N SER A 164 -12.09 -48.16 1.34
CA SER A 164 -12.85 -49.17 0.60
C SER A 164 -14.07 -49.67 1.38
N ALA A 165 -15.15 -50.00 0.68
CA ALA A 165 -15.80 -51.33 0.67
C ALA A 165 -17.25 -51.27 0.16
N MET A 166 -17.58 -52.24 -0.71
CA MET A 166 -18.88 -52.91 -0.97
C MET A 166 -20.06 -52.01 -1.43
N ASP A 167 -20.94 -52.38 -2.38
CA ASP A 167 -21.62 -53.66 -2.53
C ASP A 167 -22.16 -53.91 -3.96
N GLU A 168 -22.50 -55.19 -4.15
CA GLU A 168 -23.18 -55.91 -5.23
C GLU A 168 -24.41 -55.24 -5.89
N PRO A 169 -24.70 -55.48 -7.19
CA PRO A 169 -25.98 -55.10 -7.81
C PRO A 169 -27.08 -56.19 -7.66
N PRO A 170 -28.36 -55.83 -7.44
CA PRO A 170 -29.45 -56.80 -7.26
C PRO A 170 -30.13 -57.25 -8.58
N THR A 171 -30.48 -58.54 -8.59
CA THR A 171 -31.72 -59.22 -9.07
C THR A 171 -32.39 -58.78 -10.38
N ASP A 172 -32.70 -59.74 -11.27
CA ASP A 172 -34.09 -60.26 -11.35
C ASP A 172 -34.18 -61.55 -12.19
N GLY A 173 -35.06 -62.45 -11.76
CA GLY A 173 -35.39 -63.68 -12.48
C GLY A 173 -36.47 -63.45 -13.54
N MET A 174 -36.49 -64.31 -14.56
CA MET A 174 -37.69 -64.53 -15.38
C MET A 174 -37.86 -66.03 -15.68
N PRO A 175 -39.10 -66.55 -15.69
CA PRO A 175 -39.39 -67.97 -15.77
C PRO A 175 -39.62 -68.43 -17.22
N ALA A 176 -39.36 -69.71 -17.46
CA ALA A 176 -40.10 -70.58 -18.38
C ALA A 176 -39.86 -72.04 -17.97
#